data_AF-A0A8J5H7C0-F1
#
_entry.id   AF-A0A8J5H7C0-F1
#
_cell.length_a   1.000
_cell.length_b   1.000
_cell.length_c   1.000
_cell.angle_alpha   90.00
_cell.angle_beta   90.00
_cell.angle_gamma   90.00
#
_symmetry.space_group_name_H-M   'P 1'
#
loop_
_entity.id
_entity.type
_entity.pdbx_description
1 polymer ?
#
loop_
_entity_poly.entity_id
_entity_poly.type
_entity_poly.pdbx_seq_one_letter_code
_entity_poly.pdbx_strand_id
1 'polypeptide(L)'
;MQVMELADTPSVKVLEDVVVDRQVAGFDPSFWGDYFITNQKSQIHRQKGFNISSDIFKKYKDKEGKFMEELKDDAKGLLSLYNAAYFGTKKETILDEAISFTKDNLTSLLKDLNPIFAKLVSLTLKTPIQPSMKGLFTRCYISIYQDDPTRNETILELAKLDFNILQCLHQEELKKLCMWSPNAVIQLPEYLRDFFLKMLSIFQEFENELAPEEKFRILYLKEQWKILAQNYFKECQWRDDEYVPKLEEHMRVSIISVGFVYFYCAFLSGMEEAVATKDAFEWFASFPKIIEACATIVRITNDITSKEREQKRAHVASTVDCYMKEYGTSKDVACEKLLGFVEDAWKIINEELLTATGLSREVIEISFHSAQTTEFVYKHVDAFTEPNTSMKESIFFLLVHPIPI
;
A
#
# COMPACT_ATOMS: atom_id res chain seq x y z
N MET A 1 -11.29 -48.49 2.78
CA MET A 1 -11.91 -48.57 4.12
C MET A 1 -11.47 -47.34 4.88
N GLN A 2 -12.42 -46.58 5.43
CA GLN A 2 -12.24 -45.35 6.23
C GLN A 2 -11.47 -44.17 5.58
N VAL A 3 -12.28 -43.20 5.13
CA VAL A 3 -11.99 -41.77 5.19
C VAL A 3 -12.42 -41.29 6.57
N MET A 4 -11.54 -40.63 7.33
CA MET A 4 -11.67 -39.93 8.64
C MET A 4 -10.21 -39.76 9.15
N GLU A 5 -9.74 -38.71 9.84
CA GLU A 5 -10.24 -37.42 10.32
C GLU A 5 -9.06 -36.42 10.30
N LEU A 6 -9.24 -35.19 9.80
CA LEU A 6 -8.34 -34.05 10.05
C LEU A 6 -9.15 -32.75 10.20
N ALA A 7 -10.28 -32.83 10.90
CA ALA A 7 -11.18 -31.71 11.17
C ALA A 7 -10.92 -31.01 12.52
N ASP A 8 -9.91 -31.44 13.29
CA ASP A 8 -9.57 -30.90 14.61
C ASP A 8 -8.15 -30.33 14.66
N THR A 9 -7.94 -29.22 13.95
CA THR A 9 -6.86 -28.28 14.27
C THR A 9 -7.45 -27.06 15.00
N PRO A 10 -6.98 -26.71 16.22
CA PRO A 10 -7.59 -25.64 17.02
C PRO A 10 -7.63 -24.27 16.34
N SER A 11 -6.73 -24.01 15.40
CA SER A 11 -6.62 -22.75 14.66
C SER A 11 -7.78 -22.47 13.69
N VAL A 12 -8.52 -23.49 13.25
CA VAL A 12 -9.67 -23.29 12.33
C VAL A 12 -10.94 -22.93 13.11
N LYS A 13 -11.23 -23.63 14.22
CA LYS A 13 -12.40 -23.33 15.09
C LYS A 13 -12.35 -21.93 15.68
N VAL A 14 -11.18 -21.44 16.08
CA VAL A 14 -11.01 -20.07 16.63
C VAL A 14 -11.36 -18.97 15.62
N LEU A 15 -11.40 -19.24 14.31
CA LEU A 15 -11.85 -18.30 13.28
C LEU A 15 -13.34 -18.43 12.92
N GLU A 16 -13.95 -19.59 13.15
CA GLU A 16 -15.41 -19.77 13.05
C GLU A 16 -16.14 -19.20 14.28
N ASP A 17 -15.53 -19.31 15.46
CA ASP A 17 -16.10 -18.84 16.74
C ASP A 17 -15.94 -17.32 17.00
N VAL A 18 -15.36 -16.55 16.07
CA VAL A 18 -15.61 -15.09 16.01
C VAL A 18 -16.98 -14.83 15.36
N VAL A 19 -17.99 -15.53 15.86
CA VAL A 19 -19.37 -15.11 15.77
C VAL A 19 -19.47 -13.87 16.66
N VAL A 20 -19.46 -12.69 16.04
CA VAL A 20 -20.04 -11.50 16.67
C VAL A 20 -21.50 -11.87 16.95
N ASP A 21 -21.79 -12.19 18.21
CA ASP A 21 -23.12 -12.60 18.63
C ASP A 21 -24.12 -11.54 18.19
N ARG A 22 -25.16 -11.99 17.47
CA ARG A 22 -26.17 -11.14 16.83
C ARG A 22 -26.81 -10.17 17.82
N GLN A 23 -26.85 -10.52 19.10
CA GLN A 23 -27.41 -9.66 20.15
C GLN A 23 -26.43 -8.61 20.71
N VAL A 24 -25.12 -8.86 20.70
CA VAL A 24 -24.14 -8.03 21.40
C VAL A 24 -23.77 -6.76 20.61
N ALA A 25 -23.91 -6.79 19.28
CA ALA A 25 -23.58 -5.67 18.40
C ALA A 25 -24.79 -4.80 18.00
N GLY A 26 -25.99 -5.04 18.54
CA GLY A 26 -27.18 -4.22 18.30
C GLY A 26 -27.71 -4.22 16.87
N PHE A 27 -27.29 -5.16 16.02
CA PHE A 27 -27.80 -5.30 14.66
C PHE A 27 -29.11 -6.11 14.67
N ASP A 28 -30.23 -5.40 14.58
CA ASP A 28 -31.55 -5.97 14.29
C ASP A 28 -31.47 -6.86 13.02
N PRO A 29 -32.10 -8.06 12.95
CA PRO A 29 -32.05 -8.97 11.79
C PRO A 29 -32.79 -8.44 10.56
N SER A 30 -32.33 -7.31 10.03
CA SER A 30 -32.75 -6.71 8.78
C SER A 30 -31.95 -7.27 7.61
N PHE A 31 -32.51 -7.12 6.40
CA PHE A 31 -31.89 -7.42 5.11
C PHE A 31 -30.48 -6.80 4.95
N TRP A 32 -30.21 -5.72 5.68
CA TRP A 32 -28.96 -4.95 5.73
C TRP A 32 -27.83 -5.60 6.52
N GLY A 33 -28.15 -6.44 7.53
CA GLY A 33 -27.14 -7.13 8.33
C GLY A 33 -26.29 -8.09 7.50
N ASP A 34 -26.94 -8.90 6.66
CA ASP A 34 -26.26 -9.82 5.73
C ASP A 34 -25.49 -9.07 4.63
N TYR A 35 -25.91 -7.85 4.25
CA TYR A 35 -25.21 -6.99 3.31
C TYR A 35 -23.86 -6.53 3.86
N PHE A 36 -23.86 -5.89 5.02
CA PHE A 36 -22.65 -5.40 5.68
C PHE A 36 -21.64 -6.52 5.94
N ILE A 37 -22.10 -7.67 6.44
CA ILE A 37 -21.27 -8.85 6.74
C ILE A 37 -20.71 -9.48 5.46
N THR A 38 -21.49 -9.60 4.38
CA THR A 38 -21.01 -10.13 3.08
C THR A 38 -19.86 -9.27 2.55
N ASN A 39 -20.02 -7.94 2.61
CA ASN A 39 -19.05 -6.98 2.08
C ASN A 39 -17.74 -6.99 2.88
N GLN A 40 -17.83 -6.93 4.22
CA GLN A 40 -16.65 -7.04 5.10
C GLN A 40 -15.93 -8.39 4.94
N LYS A 41 -16.67 -9.50 4.88
CA LYS A 41 -16.06 -10.82 4.64
C LYS A 41 -15.32 -10.85 3.31
N SER A 42 -15.94 -10.36 2.22
CA SER A 42 -15.30 -10.30 0.90
C SER A 42 -13.99 -9.50 0.94
N GLN A 43 -14.00 -8.33 1.56
CA GLN A 43 -12.82 -7.47 1.73
C GLN A 43 -11.69 -8.20 2.48
N ILE A 44 -11.97 -8.75 3.67
CA ILE A 44 -10.97 -9.43 4.52
C ILE A 44 -10.40 -10.68 3.83
N HIS A 45 -11.24 -11.43 3.12
CA HIS A 45 -10.80 -12.64 2.41
C HIS A 45 -9.89 -12.29 1.22
N ARG A 46 -10.24 -11.29 0.41
CA ARG A 46 -9.40 -10.84 -0.71
C ARG A 46 -8.08 -10.24 -0.24
N GLN A 47 -8.09 -9.46 0.85
CA GLN A 47 -6.86 -8.97 1.51
C GLN A 47 -5.93 -10.12 1.92
N LYS A 48 -6.48 -11.26 2.36
CA LYS A 48 -5.74 -12.48 2.71
C LYS A 48 -5.45 -13.42 1.52
N GLY A 49 -5.81 -13.02 0.29
CA GLY A 49 -5.56 -13.79 -0.93
C GLY A 49 -6.63 -14.84 -1.28
N PHE A 50 -7.71 -14.94 -0.51
CA PHE A 50 -8.81 -15.84 -0.81
C PHE A 50 -9.71 -15.26 -1.90
N ASN A 51 -9.75 -15.93 -3.05
CA ASN A 51 -10.56 -15.53 -4.20
C ASN A 51 -12.06 -15.83 -3.98
N ILE A 52 -12.76 -14.95 -3.25
CA ILE A 52 -14.22 -14.94 -3.20
C ILE A 52 -14.75 -14.26 -4.46
N SER A 53 -15.47 -15.02 -5.30
CA SER A 53 -16.06 -14.50 -6.55
C SER A 53 -16.91 -13.25 -6.33
N SER A 54 -16.72 -12.22 -7.17
CA SER A 54 -17.56 -11.01 -7.17
C SER A 54 -19.03 -11.27 -7.54
N ASP A 55 -19.38 -12.47 -7.99
CA ASP A 55 -20.76 -12.88 -8.23
C ASP A 55 -21.65 -12.82 -6.97
N ILE A 56 -21.06 -12.84 -5.77
CA ILE A 56 -21.81 -12.60 -4.52
C ILE A 56 -22.54 -11.25 -4.51
N PHE A 57 -22.08 -10.26 -5.29
CA PHE A 57 -22.69 -8.94 -5.38
C PHE A 57 -23.85 -8.89 -6.40
N LYS A 58 -24.00 -9.89 -7.27
CA LYS A 58 -25.13 -9.97 -8.23
C LYS A 58 -26.49 -10.04 -7.54
N LYS A 59 -26.55 -10.57 -6.30
CA LYS A 59 -27.78 -10.61 -5.49
C LYS A 59 -28.26 -9.23 -5.01
N TYR A 60 -27.43 -8.19 -5.15
CA TYR A 60 -27.74 -6.79 -4.85
C TYR A 60 -28.03 -5.97 -6.11
N LYS A 61 -28.19 -6.64 -7.26
CA LYS A 61 -28.59 -6.01 -8.52
C LYS A 61 -30.04 -6.30 -8.85
N ASP A 62 -30.70 -5.30 -9.43
CA ASP A 62 -32.05 -5.40 -9.96
C ASP A 62 -32.11 -6.24 -11.26
N LYS A 63 -33.31 -6.31 -11.85
CA LYS A 63 -33.53 -7.04 -13.12
C LYS A 63 -32.93 -6.34 -14.35
N GLU A 64 -32.54 -5.08 -14.23
CA GLU A 64 -31.85 -4.29 -15.26
C GLU A 64 -30.32 -4.42 -15.17
N GLY A 65 -29.81 -5.03 -14.08
CA GLY A 65 -28.40 -5.21 -13.82
C GLY A 65 -27.74 -4.03 -13.08
N LYS A 66 -28.50 -3.09 -12.55
CA LYS A 66 -28.02 -1.97 -11.72
C LYS A 66 -28.06 -2.34 -10.24
N PHE A 67 -27.28 -1.66 -9.40
CA PHE A 67 -27.41 -1.82 -7.95
C PHE A 67 -28.78 -1.32 -7.47
N MET A 68 -29.42 -2.12 -6.61
CA MET A 68 -30.77 -1.88 -6.09
C MET A 68 -30.91 -0.48 -5.46
N GLU A 69 -31.98 0.24 -5.81
CA GLU A 69 -32.25 1.61 -5.33
C GLU A 69 -32.46 1.64 -3.81
N GLU A 70 -32.97 0.56 -3.23
CA GLU A 70 -33.16 0.38 -1.80
C GLU A 70 -31.84 0.49 -1.01
N LEU A 71 -30.69 0.18 -1.64
CA LEU A 71 -29.37 0.22 -0.98
C LEU A 71 -28.91 1.66 -0.66
N LYS A 72 -29.56 2.67 -1.22
CA LYS A 72 -29.09 4.07 -1.17
C LYS A 72 -29.16 4.69 0.22
N ASP A 73 -30.03 4.20 1.11
CA ASP A 73 -30.19 4.74 2.45
C ASP A 73 -29.27 4.07 3.49
N ASP A 74 -28.73 2.87 3.22
CA ASP A 74 -27.80 2.18 4.12
C ASP A 74 -26.36 2.68 3.94
N ALA A 75 -26.09 3.84 4.53
CA ALA A 75 -24.76 4.45 4.50
C ALA A 75 -23.64 3.57 5.12
N LYS A 76 -23.96 2.62 6.04
CA LYS A 76 -22.98 1.67 6.59
C LYS A 76 -22.66 0.58 5.58
N GLY A 77 -23.68 0.01 4.95
CA GLY A 77 -23.55 -0.97 3.88
C GLY A 77 -22.86 -0.41 2.64
N LEU A 78 -23.21 0.81 2.21
CA LEU A 78 -22.56 1.52 1.11
C LEU A 78 -21.07 1.75 1.36
N LEU A 79 -20.69 2.18 2.58
CA LEU A 79 -19.28 2.34 2.97
C LEU A 79 -18.54 1.01 2.93
N SER A 80 -19.17 -0.07 3.41
CA SER A 80 -18.61 -1.42 3.37
C SER A 80 -18.43 -1.94 1.93
N LEU A 81 -19.41 -1.71 1.04
CA LEU A 81 -19.30 -2.07 -0.37
C LEU A 81 -18.24 -1.23 -1.10
N TYR A 82 -18.17 0.08 -0.86
CA TYR A 82 -17.13 0.96 -1.40
C TYR A 82 -15.74 0.40 -1.09
N ASN A 83 -15.49 0.08 0.19
CA ASN A 83 -14.21 -0.47 0.67
C ASN A 83 -13.90 -1.85 0.09
N ALA A 84 -14.90 -2.73 -0.05
CA ALA A 84 -14.72 -4.05 -0.63
C ALA A 84 -14.45 -4.00 -2.15
N ALA A 85 -15.00 -3.01 -2.85
CA ALA A 85 -14.91 -2.92 -4.30
C ALA A 85 -13.53 -2.50 -4.83
N TYR A 86 -12.72 -1.77 -4.04
CA TYR A 86 -11.31 -1.50 -4.38
C TYR A 86 -10.42 -2.75 -4.44
N PHE A 87 -10.89 -3.90 -3.94
CA PHE A 87 -10.23 -5.21 -4.06
C PHE A 87 -10.60 -5.97 -5.35
N GLY A 88 -11.13 -5.26 -6.35
CA GLY A 88 -11.47 -5.82 -7.65
C GLY A 88 -10.28 -6.03 -8.57
N THR A 89 -10.35 -7.07 -9.39
CA THR A 89 -9.40 -7.34 -10.49
C THR A 89 -9.92 -6.77 -11.81
N LYS A 90 -9.07 -6.75 -12.86
CA LYS A 90 -9.48 -6.24 -14.20
C LYS A 90 -10.65 -6.99 -14.85
N LYS A 91 -11.02 -8.16 -14.33
CA LYS A 91 -12.11 -9.02 -14.84
C LYS A 91 -13.48 -8.73 -14.21
N GLU A 92 -13.53 -7.83 -13.22
CA GLU A 92 -14.66 -7.73 -12.28
C GLU A 92 -15.36 -6.37 -12.35
N THR A 93 -15.94 -6.04 -13.52
CA THR A 93 -16.60 -4.75 -13.79
C THR A 93 -17.70 -4.40 -12.79
N ILE A 94 -18.34 -5.41 -12.17
CA ILE A 94 -19.33 -5.23 -11.10
C ILE A 94 -18.77 -4.45 -9.89
N LEU A 95 -17.45 -4.49 -9.66
CA LEU A 95 -16.78 -3.75 -8.59
C LEU A 95 -16.48 -2.31 -9.00
N ASP A 96 -16.13 -2.05 -10.26
CA ASP A 96 -16.03 -0.68 -10.81
C ASP A 96 -17.39 0.04 -10.73
N GLU A 97 -18.47 -0.66 -11.11
CA GLU A 97 -19.84 -0.17 -10.96
C GLU A 97 -20.21 0.07 -9.48
N ALA A 98 -19.76 -0.79 -8.57
CA ALA A 98 -19.98 -0.64 -7.14
C ALA A 98 -19.27 0.60 -6.57
N ILE A 99 -18.03 0.87 -7.00
CA ILE A 99 -17.28 2.09 -6.62
C ILE A 99 -18.06 3.33 -7.02
N SER A 100 -18.53 3.42 -8.28
CA SER A 100 -19.31 4.59 -8.74
C SER A 100 -20.60 4.74 -7.93
N PHE A 101 -21.41 3.68 -7.85
CA PHE A 101 -22.68 3.69 -7.14
C PHE A 101 -22.53 4.10 -5.67
N THR A 102 -21.59 3.49 -4.95
CA THR A 102 -21.39 3.81 -3.53
C THR A 102 -20.80 5.19 -3.31
N LYS A 103 -19.86 5.65 -4.16
CA LYS A 103 -19.28 7.00 -4.09
C LYS A 103 -20.35 8.08 -4.21
N ASP A 104 -21.25 7.96 -5.20
CA ASP A 104 -22.29 8.95 -5.46
C ASP A 104 -23.30 9.03 -4.30
N ASN A 105 -23.78 7.88 -3.81
CA ASN A 105 -24.75 7.84 -2.71
C ASN A 105 -24.14 8.19 -1.35
N LEU A 106 -22.89 7.78 -1.05
CA LEU A 106 -22.21 8.25 0.16
C LEU A 106 -21.99 9.77 0.13
N THR A 107 -21.71 10.35 -1.04
CA THR A 107 -21.51 11.80 -1.20
C THR A 107 -22.80 12.59 -1.00
N SER A 108 -23.96 12.06 -1.42
CA SER A 108 -25.25 12.71 -1.15
C SER A 108 -25.63 12.65 0.32
N LEU A 109 -25.47 11.49 0.97
CA LEU A 109 -25.84 11.27 2.38
C LEU A 109 -24.99 12.07 3.38
N LEU A 110 -23.77 12.50 3.02
CA LEU A 110 -22.79 13.15 3.93
C LEU A 110 -23.34 14.24 4.87
N LYS A 111 -24.40 14.94 4.47
CA LYS A 111 -25.03 16.03 5.25
C LYS A 111 -25.99 15.54 6.34
N ASP A 112 -26.57 14.37 6.13
CA ASP A 112 -27.64 13.78 6.96
C ASP A 112 -27.10 12.71 7.93
N LEU A 113 -25.84 12.27 7.73
CA LEU A 113 -25.13 11.39 8.65
C LEU A 113 -24.78 12.10 9.97
N ASN A 114 -24.73 11.33 11.07
CA ASN A 114 -24.21 11.85 12.33
C ASN A 114 -22.76 12.35 12.17
N PRO A 115 -22.30 13.37 12.93
CA PRO A 115 -21.01 14.03 12.66
C PRO A 115 -19.78 13.12 12.66
N ILE A 116 -19.77 12.09 13.51
CA ILE A 116 -18.67 11.12 13.63
C ILE A 116 -18.62 10.25 12.38
N PHE A 117 -19.75 9.71 11.96
CA PHE A 117 -19.85 8.86 10.78
C PHE A 117 -19.70 9.66 9.48
N ALA A 118 -20.19 10.91 9.43
CA ALA A 118 -19.93 11.84 8.32
C ALA A 118 -18.43 12.12 8.16
N LYS A 119 -17.68 12.27 9.27
CA LYS A 119 -16.22 12.43 9.26
C LYS A 119 -15.51 11.18 8.74
N LEU A 120 -15.95 9.98 9.15
CA LEU A 120 -15.43 8.71 8.61
C LEU A 120 -15.69 8.58 7.11
N VAL A 121 -16.94 8.76 6.67
CA VAL A 121 -17.31 8.69 5.24
C VAL A 121 -16.55 9.76 4.43
N SER A 122 -16.41 10.99 4.92
CA SER A 122 -15.64 12.03 4.24
C SER A 122 -14.15 11.68 4.13
N LEU A 123 -13.57 11.07 5.17
CA LEU A 123 -12.16 10.62 5.16
C LEU A 123 -11.95 9.50 4.14
N THR A 124 -12.85 8.52 4.09
CA THR A 124 -12.81 7.37 3.18
C THR A 124 -13.10 7.77 1.73
N LEU A 125 -14.06 8.66 1.46
CA LEU A 125 -14.29 9.17 0.10
C LEU A 125 -13.13 10.02 -0.43
N LYS A 126 -12.38 10.68 0.47
CA LYS A 126 -11.13 11.37 0.15
C LYS A 126 -9.94 10.41 0.03
N THR A 127 -10.03 9.20 0.59
CA THR A 127 -8.93 8.25 0.77
C THR A 127 -9.48 6.83 0.55
N PRO A 128 -9.69 6.42 -0.72
CA PRO A 128 -10.30 5.13 -1.00
C PRO A 128 -9.45 3.99 -0.44
N ILE A 129 -10.09 2.92 0.05
CA ILE A 129 -9.38 1.92 0.86
C ILE A 129 -8.54 0.97 -0.01
N GLN A 130 -7.27 1.32 -0.14
CA GLN A 130 -6.13 0.42 -0.30
C GLN A 130 -5.28 0.57 1.00
N PRO A 131 -5.40 -0.34 2.00
CA PRO A 131 -5.07 -0.06 3.41
C PRO A 131 -3.62 0.33 3.76
N SER A 132 -3.27 1.59 3.49
CA SER A 132 -1.98 2.19 3.88
C SER A 132 -1.84 2.31 5.39
N MET A 133 -0.73 1.79 5.91
CA MET A 133 -0.28 1.95 7.30
C MET A 133 -1.35 1.56 8.32
N LYS A 134 -1.44 0.27 8.62
CA LYS A 134 -2.29 -0.31 9.67
C LYS A 134 -2.29 0.57 10.94
N GLY A 135 -1.12 1.03 11.41
CA GLY A 135 -1.03 1.94 12.56
C GLY A 135 -1.82 3.26 12.43
N LEU A 136 -1.71 3.98 11.30
CA LEU A 136 -2.37 5.29 11.14
C LEU A 136 -3.88 5.15 11.03
N PHE A 137 -4.32 4.17 10.25
CA PHE A 137 -5.74 3.86 10.17
C PHE A 137 -6.26 3.33 11.51
N THR A 138 -5.54 2.43 12.20
CA THR A 138 -5.88 1.97 13.55
C THR A 138 -5.99 3.14 14.52
N ARG A 139 -5.10 4.13 14.51
CA ARG A 139 -5.24 5.31 15.36
C ARG A 139 -6.42 6.20 14.98
N CYS A 140 -6.63 6.48 13.69
CA CYS A 140 -7.80 7.23 13.25
C CYS A 140 -9.10 6.50 13.63
N TYR A 141 -9.14 5.18 13.48
CA TYR A 141 -10.26 4.33 13.82
C TYR A 141 -10.49 4.25 15.33
N ILE A 142 -9.45 4.08 16.14
CA ILE A 142 -9.52 4.15 17.61
C ILE A 142 -10.06 5.52 18.04
N SER A 143 -9.57 6.62 17.46
CA SER A 143 -10.06 7.96 17.77
C SER A 143 -11.53 8.16 17.37
N ILE A 144 -11.98 7.59 16.26
CA ILE A 144 -13.38 7.66 15.80
C ILE A 144 -14.29 6.75 16.65
N TYR A 145 -13.81 5.55 17.00
CA TYR A 145 -14.53 4.55 17.81
C TYR A 145 -14.61 4.95 19.29
N GLN A 146 -13.62 5.68 19.80
CA GLN A 146 -13.66 6.29 21.14
C GLN A 146 -14.80 7.31 21.27
N ASP A 147 -15.16 8.01 20.19
CA ASP A 147 -16.27 8.96 20.18
C ASP A 147 -17.65 8.29 19.99
N ASP A 148 -17.70 7.00 19.62
CA ASP A 148 -18.96 6.25 19.41
C ASP A 148 -19.63 5.91 20.77
N PRO A 149 -20.90 6.30 21.00
CA PRO A 149 -21.62 6.00 22.25
C PRO A 149 -22.03 4.53 22.39
N THR A 150 -21.87 3.70 21.35
CA THR A 150 -22.22 2.27 21.33
C THR A 150 -20.97 1.36 21.33
N ARG A 151 -19.78 1.93 21.54
CA ARG A 151 -18.50 1.21 21.52
C ARG A 151 -18.39 0.12 22.59
N ASN A 152 -17.63 -0.92 22.27
CA ASN A 152 -17.20 -1.94 23.23
C ASN A 152 -15.87 -1.49 23.86
N GLU A 153 -15.89 -1.19 25.16
CA GLU A 153 -14.72 -0.65 25.87
C GLU A 153 -13.54 -1.64 25.92
N THR A 154 -13.79 -2.95 26.00
CA THR A 154 -12.72 -3.97 25.98
C THR A 154 -12.01 -4.03 24.63
N ILE A 155 -12.74 -3.87 23.52
CA ILE A 155 -12.16 -3.79 22.17
C ILE A 155 -11.38 -2.48 22.00
N LEU A 156 -11.89 -1.37 22.53
CA LEU A 156 -11.19 -0.08 22.50
C LEU A 156 -9.87 -0.15 23.29
N GLU A 157 -9.91 -0.68 24.52
CA GLU A 157 -8.73 -0.81 25.39
C GLU A 157 -7.67 -1.74 24.77
N LEU A 158 -8.09 -2.89 24.22
CA LEU A 158 -7.20 -3.80 23.50
C LEU A 158 -6.55 -3.11 22.28
N ALA A 159 -7.32 -2.37 21.47
CA ALA A 159 -6.79 -1.68 20.30
C ALA A 159 -5.81 -0.55 20.68
N LYS A 160 -6.07 0.18 21.77
CA LYS A 160 -5.12 1.17 22.32
C LYS A 160 -3.80 0.52 22.76
N LEU A 161 -3.88 -0.62 23.46
CA LEU A 161 -2.71 -1.36 23.94
C LEU A 161 -1.87 -1.93 22.79
N ASP A 162 -2.51 -2.62 21.84
CA ASP A 162 -1.86 -3.17 20.64
C ASP A 162 -1.14 -2.08 19.82
N PHE A 163 -1.81 -0.96 19.58
CA PHE A 163 -1.23 0.19 18.88
C PHE A 163 -0.02 0.78 19.64
N ASN A 164 -0.13 0.95 20.96
CA ASN A 164 0.96 1.50 21.78
C ASN A 164 2.16 0.52 21.86
N ILE A 165 1.93 -0.80 21.82
CA ILE A 165 3.01 -1.82 21.75
C ILE A 165 3.72 -1.76 20.39
N LEU A 166 2.95 -1.73 19.29
CA LEU A 166 3.50 -1.55 17.94
C LEU A 166 4.29 -0.23 17.82
N GLN A 167 3.82 0.86 18.44
CA GLN A 167 4.55 2.13 18.51
C GLN A 167 5.93 1.97 19.18
N CYS A 168 6.02 1.23 20.29
CA CYS A 168 7.28 1.00 20.99
C CYS A 168 8.28 0.19 20.16
N LEU A 169 7.83 -0.86 19.46
CA LEU A 169 8.71 -1.69 18.61
C LEU A 169 9.38 -0.86 17.50
N HIS A 170 8.60 -0.06 16.77
CA HIS A 170 9.12 0.82 15.71
C HIS A 170 10.08 1.92 16.22
N GLN A 171 10.10 2.24 17.53
CA GLN A 171 11.05 3.21 18.10
C GLN A 171 12.45 2.62 18.33
N GLU A 172 12.59 1.31 18.55
CA GLU A 172 13.90 0.67 18.78
C GLU A 172 14.64 0.34 17.47
N GLU A 173 13.88 0.06 16.41
CA GLU A 173 14.39 -0.39 15.09
C GLU A 173 15.09 0.72 14.28
N LEU A 174 14.68 1.99 14.45
CA LEU A 174 15.17 3.15 13.69
C LEU A 174 16.64 3.55 13.98
N LYS A 175 17.42 2.70 14.64
CA LYS A 175 18.69 3.08 15.30
C LYS A 175 19.98 2.47 14.71
N LYS A 176 19.89 1.65 13.64
CA LYS A 176 20.96 0.68 13.30
C LYS A 176 21.47 0.60 11.84
N LEU A 177 21.03 1.46 10.93
CA LEU A 177 21.58 1.45 9.56
C LEU A 177 22.97 2.14 9.55
N CYS A 178 24.12 1.49 9.17
CA CYS A 178 25.21 1.97 8.25
C CYS A 178 26.77 1.53 8.43
N MET A 179 27.34 0.36 7.97
CA MET A 179 28.80 -0.11 7.82
C MET A 179 29.54 -0.49 6.46
N TRP A 180 30.83 -0.14 6.18
CA TRP A 180 31.79 -0.52 5.07
C TRP A 180 31.39 -0.60 3.53
N SER A 181 32.28 -0.54 2.50
CA SER A 181 33.77 -0.45 2.42
C SER A 181 34.44 0.57 1.39
N PRO A 182 35.59 1.24 1.67
CA PRO A 182 36.09 2.57 1.13
C PRO A 182 36.74 2.81 -0.27
N ASN A 183 36.99 1.82 -1.14
CA ASN A 183 38.15 1.98 -2.07
C ASN A 183 37.93 2.72 -3.41
N ALA A 184 36.70 2.97 -3.87
CA ALA A 184 36.48 3.76 -5.12
C ALA A 184 36.61 5.29 -4.92
N VAL A 185 36.71 5.73 -3.67
CA VAL A 185 36.69 7.12 -3.20
C VAL A 185 37.76 8.00 -3.84
N ILE A 186 38.92 7.43 -4.17
CA ILE A 186 40.06 8.15 -4.76
C ILE A 186 39.69 8.79 -6.11
N GLN A 187 38.77 8.17 -6.87
CA GLN A 187 38.32 8.65 -8.19
C GLN A 187 37.10 9.58 -8.10
N LEU A 188 36.50 9.75 -6.92
CA LEU A 188 35.32 10.59 -6.73
C LEU A 188 35.70 12.05 -6.41
N PRO A 189 34.86 13.03 -6.81
CA PRO A 189 34.91 14.40 -6.31
C PRO A 189 34.85 14.44 -4.79
N GLU A 190 35.54 15.39 -4.17
CA GLU A 190 35.73 15.48 -2.72
C GLU A 190 34.42 15.43 -1.92
N TYR A 191 33.38 16.15 -2.36
CA TYR A 191 32.06 16.15 -1.70
C TYR A 191 31.31 14.81 -1.72
N LEU A 192 31.64 13.90 -2.65
CA LEU A 192 31.07 12.54 -2.71
C LEU A 192 31.91 11.52 -1.95
N ARG A 193 33.13 11.87 -1.51
CA ARG A 193 34.05 10.93 -0.85
C ARG A 193 33.48 10.46 0.46
N ASP A 194 33.07 11.37 1.33
CA ASP A 194 32.52 11.04 2.64
C ASP A 194 31.16 10.34 2.54
N PHE A 195 30.30 10.76 1.60
CA PHE A 195 29.04 10.07 1.32
C PHE A 195 29.30 8.64 0.85
N PHE A 196 30.22 8.42 -0.09
CA PHE A 196 30.55 7.07 -0.55
C PHE A 196 31.26 6.26 0.54
N LEU A 197 32.19 6.84 1.30
CA LEU A 197 32.77 6.25 2.52
C LEU A 197 31.71 5.91 3.58
N LYS A 198 30.55 6.58 3.59
CA LYS A 198 29.42 6.31 4.48
C LYS A 198 28.26 5.50 3.87
N MET A 199 28.18 5.34 2.54
CA MET A 199 27.24 4.46 1.80
C MET A 199 27.84 3.09 1.49
N LEU A 200 29.05 3.10 0.95
CA LEU A 200 30.07 2.11 1.28
C LEU A 200 30.72 2.45 2.63
N SER A 201 29.87 2.97 3.52
CA SER A 201 29.68 2.32 4.78
C SER A 201 28.21 2.11 5.17
N ILE A 202 27.49 1.21 4.48
CA ILE A 202 26.18 0.65 4.91
C ILE A 202 26.19 -0.87 5.07
N PHE A 203 26.55 -1.56 4.01
CA PHE A 203 26.30 -2.98 3.76
C PHE A 203 27.03 -3.98 4.66
N GLN A 204 28.30 -3.78 5.02
CA GLN A 204 29.14 -4.78 5.69
C GLN A 204 29.05 -4.76 7.23
N GLU A 205 28.37 -3.78 7.86
CA GLU A 205 27.81 -4.02 9.22
C GLU A 205 26.76 -5.11 9.14
N PHE A 206 25.79 -4.99 8.22
CA PHE A 206 24.77 -6.04 8.01
C PHE A 206 25.44 -7.37 7.65
N GLU A 207 26.46 -7.37 6.79
CA GLU A 207 27.25 -8.59 6.46
C GLU A 207 28.01 -9.19 7.65
N ASN A 208 28.29 -8.41 8.69
CA ASN A 208 28.92 -8.88 9.93
C ASN A 208 27.89 -9.32 10.98
N GLU A 209 26.68 -8.74 10.98
CA GLU A 209 25.56 -9.16 11.85
C GLU A 209 24.91 -10.48 11.37
N LEU A 210 24.92 -10.75 10.06
CA LEU A 210 24.36 -11.96 9.46
C LEU A 210 25.20 -13.22 9.68
N ALA A 211 24.52 -14.36 9.92
CA ALA A 211 25.15 -15.67 9.99
C ALA A 211 25.79 -16.06 8.64
N PRO A 212 26.82 -16.93 8.60
CA PRO A 212 27.52 -17.32 7.37
C PRO A 212 26.61 -17.74 6.21
N GLU A 213 25.56 -18.50 6.53
CA GLU A 213 24.52 -19.01 5.63
C GLU A 213 23.56 -17.91 5.13
N GLU A 214 23.45 -16.78 5.81
CA GLU A 214 22.57 -15.66 5.44
C GLU A 214 23.29 -14.59 4.59
N LYS A 215 24.64 -14.64 4.46
CA LYS A 215 25.41 -13.58 3.79
C LYS A 215 25.07 -13.38 2.31
N PHE A 216 24.36 -14.33 1.67
CA PHE A 216 23.82 -14.15 0.32
C PHE A 216 22.85 -12.96 0.22
N ARG A 217 22.13 -12.61 1.31
CA ARG A 217 21.19 -11.48 1.34
C ARG A 217 21.87 -10.16 0.95
N ILE A 218 23.10 -9.96 1.41
CA ILE A 218 23.93 -8.79 1.10
C ILE A 218 24.42 -8.78 -0.35
N LEU A 219 24.61 -9.95 -0.98
CA LEU A 219 24.98 -10.01 -2.40
C LEU A 219 23.83 -9.48 -3.27
N TYR A 220 22.59 -9.88 -2.98
CA TYR A 220 21.41 -9.32 -3.64
C TYR A 220 21.28 -7.81 -3.39
N LEU A 221 21.41 -7.36 -2.14
CA LEU A 221 21.32 -5.95 -1.79
C LEU A 221 22.37 -5.09 -2.54
N LYS A 222 23.62 -5.56 -2.61
CA LYS A 222 24.71 -4.91 -3.37
C LYS A 222 24.43 -4.88 -4.87
N GLU A 223 23.82 -5.92 -5.43
CA GLU A 223 23.50 -5.95 -6.87
C GLU A 223 22.35 -5.00 -7.22
N GLN A 224 21.27 -5.01 -6.42
CA GLN A 224 20.14 -4.11 -6.63
C GLN A 224 20.53 -2.63 -6.47
N TRP A 225 21.49 -2.31 -5.60
CA TRP A 225 22.07 -0.96 -5.51
C TRP A 225 22.78 -0.54 -6.80
N LYS A 226 23.51 -1.45 -7.48
CA LYS A 226 24.15 -1.13 -8.78
C LYS A 226 23.11 -0.85 -9.86
N ILE A 227 22.07 -1.69 -9.94
CA ILE A 227 20.97 -1.54 -10.89
C ILE A 227 20.28 -0.18 -10.67
N LEU A 228 19.98 0.17 -9.41
CA LEU A 228 19.41 1.46 -9.05
C LEU A 228 20.31 2.64 -9.48
N ALA A 229 21.61 2.57 -9.15
CA ALA A 229 22.58 3.60 -9.51
C ALA A 229 22.75 3.78 -11.04
N GLN A 230 22.67 2.70 -11.82
CA GLN A 230 22.70 2.76 -13.29
C GLN A 230 21.48 3.49 -13.86
N ASN A 231 20.28 3.28 -13.28
CA ASN A 231 19.06 3.97 -13.71
C ASN A 231 19.07 5.45 -13.31
N TYR A 232 19.52 5.80 -12.11
CA TYR A 232 19.75 7.21 -11.73
C TYR A 232 20.78 7.91 -12.65
N PHE A 233 21.84 7.21 -13.04
CA PHE A 233 22.80 7.75 -14.01
C PHE A 233 22.14 8.02 -15.37
N LYS A 234 21.27 7.10 -15.83
CA LYS A 234 20.52 7.27 -17.09
C LYS A 234 19.55 8.46 -17.04
N GLU A 235 18.86 8.68 -15.93
CA GLU A 235 18.02 9.87 -15.70
C GLU A 235 18.85 11.16 -15.67
N CYS A 236 20.05 11.13 -15.07
CA CYS A 236 20.97 12.27 -15.10
C CYS A 236 21.43 12.59 -16.53
N GLN A 237 21.74 11.58 -17.36
CA GLN A 237 22.05 11.80 -18.77
C GLN A 237 20.88 12.47 -19.51
N TRP A 238 19.65 11.99 -19.30
CA TRP A 238 18.47 12.61 -19.91
C TRP A 238 18.27 14.07 -19.49
N ARG A 239 18.52 14.42 -18.22
CA ARG A 239 18.55 15.82 -17.76
C ARG A 239 19.63 16.63 -18.48
N ASP A 240 20.87 16.12 -18.51
CA ASP A 240 22.04 16.86 -18.99
C ASP A 240 22.05 17.02 -20.53
N ASP A 241 21.44 16.08 -21.26
CA ASP A 241 21.21 16.14 -22.71
C ASP A 241 19.91 16.90 -23.09
N GLU A 242 19.15 17.43 -22.11
CA GLU A 242 17.80 18.00 -22.27
C GLU A 242 16.80 17.06 -22.99
N TYR A 243 17.05 15.74 -22.92
CA TYR A 243 16.27 14.73 -23.61
C TYR A 243 15.02 14.34 -22.81
N VAL A 244 13.85 14.66 -23.35
CA VAL A 244 12.56 14.12 -22.89
C VAL A 244 12.27 12.82 -23.65
N PRO A 245 12.34 11.63 -23.02
CA PRO A 245 12.04 10.34 -23.63
C PRO A 245 10.56 10.16 -24.03
N LYS A 246 10.27 9.07 -24.76
CA LYS A 246 8.90 8.55 -24.90
C LYS A 246 8.41 7.98 -23.56
N LEU A 247 7.10 7.90 -23.36
CA LEU A 247 6.50 7.39 -22.12
C LEU A 247 6.99 5.98 -21.77
N GLU A 248 6.97 5.07 -22.74
CA GLU A 248 7.44 3.69 -22.57
C GLU A 248 8.96 3.59 -22.31
N GLU A 249 9.75 4.49 -22.92
CA GLU A 249 11.20 4.56 -22.68
C GLU A 249 11.49 5.08 -21.25
N HIS A 250 10.78 6.13 -20.84
CA HIS A 250 10.83 6.69 -19.50
C HIS A 250 10.52 5.62 -18.45
N MET A 251 9.34 5.01 -18.54
CA MET A 251 8.83 4.08 -17.54
C MET A 251 9.78 2.89 -17.29
N ARG A 252 10.39 2.32 -18.33
CA ARG A 252 11.35 1.20 -18.20
C ARG A 252 12.57 1.52 -17.33
N VAL A 253 13.02 2.77 -17.31
CA VAL A 253 14.11 3.24 -16.43
C VAL A 253 13.55 3.68 -15.08
N SER A 254 12.47 4.45 -15.12
CA SER A 254 12.02 5.22 -13.97
C SER A 254 11.22 4.42 -12.94
N ILE A 255 10.63 3.27 -13.32
CA ILE A 255 10.06 2.32 -12.34
C ILE A 255 11.16 1.55 -11.59
N ILE A 256 12.36 1.45 -12.16
CA ILE A 256 13.52 0.87 -11.47
C ILE A 256 14.17 1.93 -10.57
N SER A 257 14.23 3.19 -11.02
CA SER A 257 14.78 4.31 -10.22
C SER A 257 13.98 4.65 -8.96
N VAL A 258 12.71 4.22 -8.87
CA VAL A 258 11.93 4.19 -7.61
C VAL A 258 12.64 3.39 -6.49
N GLY A 259 13.50 2.43 -6.83
CA GLY A 259 14.34 1.72 -5.86
C GLY A 259 13.62 0.62 -5.07
N PHE A 260 12.42 0.21 -5.46
CA PHE A 260 11.60 -0.77 -4.74
C PHE A 260 12.28 -2.13 -4.55
N VAL A 261 12.94 -2.69 -5.56
CA VAL A 261 13.65 -3.98 -5.41
C VAL A 261 14.79 -3.87 -4.39
N TYR A 262 15.54 -2.77 -4.42
CA TYR A 262 16.58 -2.48 -3.43
C TYR A 262 15.97 -2.35 -2.01
N PHE A 263 14.85 -1.65 -1.87
CA PHE A 263 14.10 -1.54 -0.62
C PHE A 263 13.65 -2.90 -0.08
N TYR A 264 13.09 -3.78 -0.92
CA TYR A 264 12.67 -5.13 -0.48
C TYR A 264 13.85 -6.02 -0.09
N CYS A 265 14.96 -5.97 -0.83
CA CYS A 265 16.18 -6.67 -0.43
C CYS A 265 16.74 -6.12 0.89
N ALA A 266 16.63 -4.80 1.14
CA ALA A 266 17.06 -4.19 2.40
C ALA A 266 16.17 -4.67 3.56
N PHE A 267 14.85 -4.65 3.36
CA PHE A 267 13.86 -5.12 4.31
C PHE A 267 14.06 -6.61 4.64
N LEU A 268 14.10 -7.49 3.64
CA LEU A 268 14.34 -8.92 3.83
C LEU A 268 15.68 -9.23 4.50
N SER A 269 16.69 -8.37 4.39
CA SER A 269 17.98 -8.60 5.04
C SER A 269 17.86 -8.68 6.57
N GLY A 270 16.91 -7.95 7.17
CA GLY A 270 16.63 -7.98 8.61
C GLY A 270 15.50 -8.92 9.05
N MET A 271 14.89 -9.68 8.14
CA MET A 271 13.77 -10.60 8.44
C MET A 271 14.26 -11.98 8.88
N GLU A 272 13.41 -12.73 9.58
CA GLU A 272 13.65 -14.12 9.97
C GLU A 272 13.88 -15.03 8.75
N GLU A 273 14.70 -16.08 8.92
CA GLU A 273 15.13 -16.99 7.84
C GLU A 273 13.95 -17.60 7.06
N ALA A 274 12.84 -17.90 7.74
CA ALA A 274 11.63 -18.45 7.13
C ALA A 274 10.97 -17.52 6.08
N VAL A 275 11.22 -16.22 6.16
CA VAL A 275 10.71 -15.18 5.23
C VAL A 275 11.82 -14.73 4.27
N ALA A 276 13.04 -14.57 4.78
CA ALA A 276 14.21 -14.09 4.05
C ALA A 276 14.92 -15.18 3.22
N THR A 277 14.14 -16.03 2.55
CA THR A 277 14.63 -17.16 1.74
C THR A 277 15.29 -16.68 0.44
N LYS A 278 16.22 -17.47 -0.11
CA LYS A 278 16.86 -17.18 -1.39
C LYS A 278 15.84 -17.00 -2.53
N ASP A 279 14.79 -17.81 -2.54
CA ASP A 279 13.69 -17.74 -3.51
C ASP A 279 12.91 -16.41 -3.42
N ALA A 280 12.74 -15.84 -2.23
CA ALA A 280 12.12 -14.52 -2.05
C ALA A 280 12.99 -13.40 -2.64
N PHE A 281 14.32 -13.45 -2.44
CA PHE A 281 15.25 -12.50 -3.06
C PHE A 281 15.29 -12.64 -4.59
N GLU A 282 15.30 -13.88 -5.12
CA GLU A 282 15.26 -14.14 -6.56
C GLU A 282 13.94 -13.69 -7.20
N TRP A 283 12.82 -13.89 -6.51
CA TRP A 283 11.52 -13.41 -6.95
C TRP A 283 11.47 -11.87 -6.99
N PHE A 284 11.87 -11.16 -5.94
CA PHE A 284 11.94 -9.69 -5.99
C PHE A 284 12.88 -9.21 -7.10
N ALA A 285 14.06 -9.83 -7.26
CA ALA A 285 15.02 -9.50 -8.31
C ALA A 285 14.52 -9.79 -9.74
N SER A 286 13.57 -10.71 -9.91
CA SER A 286 12.93 -11.00 -11.20
C SER A 286 11.94 -9.92 -11.67
N PHE A 287 11.65 -8.92 -10.82
CA PHE A 287 10.72 -7.82 -11.07
C PHE A 287 9.33 -8.26 -11.56
N PRO A 288 8.60 -9.10 -10.79
CA PRO A 288 7.31 -9.63 -11.20
C PRO A 288 6.23 -8.55 -11.22
N LYS A 289 5.12 -8.82 -11.92
CA LYS A 289 4.06 -7.86 -12.23
C LYS A 289 3.53 -7.06 -11.04
N ILE A 290 3.43 -7.68 -9.86
CA ILE A 290 3.04 -6.96 -8.64
C ILE A 290 4.05 -5.85 -8.31
N ILE A 291 5.35 -6.11 -8.41
CA ILE A 291 6.41 -5.11 -8.17
C ILE A 291 6.42 -4.03 -9.25
N GLU A 292 6.25 -4.41 -10.51
CA GLU A 292 6.10 -3.49 -11.65
C GLU A 292 4.91 -2.54 -11.46
N ALA A 293 3.76 -3.09 -11.03
CA ALA A 293 2.56 -2.31 -10.71
C ALA A 293 2.78 -1.40 -9.50
N CYS A 294 3.35 -1.90 -8.41
CA CYS A 294 3.68 -1.09 -7.23
C CYS A 294 4.61 0.08 -7.61
N ALA A 295 5.68 -0.17 -8.38
CA ALA A 295 6.60 0.85 -8.82
C ALA A 295 5.98 1.87 -9.81
N THR A 296 5.06 1.40 -10.66
CA THR A 296 4.25 2.27 -11.56
C THR A 296 3.40 3.26 -10.76
N ILE A 297 2.73 2.80 -9.70
CA ILE A 297 1.96 3.65 -8.78
C ILE A 297 2.87 4.74 -8.17
N VAL A 298 4.05 4.35 -7.64
CA VAL A 298 5.02 5.31 -7.07
C VAL A 298 5.44 6.35 -8.09
N ARG A 299 5.94 5.90 -9.25
CA ARG A 299 6.53 6.79 -10.25
C ARG A 299 5.53 7.83 -10.71
N ILE A 300 4.32 7.39 -11.06
CA ILE A 300 3.26 8.27 -11.55
C ILE A 300 2.78 9.24 -10.46
N THR A 301 2.49 8.75 -9.25
CA THR A 301 2.00 9.61 -8.17
C THR A 301 3.07 10.59 -7.67
N ASN A 302 4.34 10.16 -7.57
CA ASN A 302 5.46 11.06 -7.29
C ASN A 302 5.56 12.14 -8.37
N ASP A 303 5.60 11.78 -9.67
CA ASP A 303 5.73 12.75 -10.77
C ASP A 303 4.59 13.75 -10.84
N ILE A 304 3.34 13.31 -10.66
CA ILE A 304 2.18 14.20 -10.68
C ILE A 304 2.28 15.22 -9.54
N THR A 305 2.58 14.74 -8.33
CA THR A 305 2.56 15.55 -7.11
C THR A 305 3.83 16.40 -6.93
N SER A 306 4.99 15.95 -7.44
CA SER A 306 6.28 16.67 -7.33
C SER A 306 6.48 17.73 -8.42
N LYS A 307 5.75 17.65 -9.54
CA LYS A 307 6.00 18.40 -10.78
C LYS A 307 6.34 19.88 -10.57
N GLU A 308 5.53 20.59 -9.79
CA GLU A 308 5.67 22.04 -9.58
C GLU A 308 6.88 22.43 -8.73
N ARG A 309 7.37 21.51 -7.89
CA ARG A 309 8.66 21.67 -7.19
C ARG A 309 9.80 21.36 -8.14
N GLU A 310 9.70 20.29 -8.91
CA GLU A 310 10.79 19.82 -9.76
C GLU A 310 11.07 20.75 -10.94
N GLN A 311 10.05 21.36 -11.51
CA GLN A 311 10.18 22.41 -12.53
C GLN A 311 10.85 23.71 -12.04
N LYS A 312 11.11 23.88 -10.73
CA LYS A 312 11.90 25.01 -10.19
C LYS A 312 13.42 24.81 -10.31
N ARG A 313 13.87 23.64 -10.76
CA ARG A 313 15.29 23.28 -10.96
C ARG A 313 15.48 22.60 -12.32
N ALA A 314 16.71 22.54 -12.80
CA ALA A 314 17.05 21.61 -13.88
C ALA A 314 16.82 20.18 -13.38
N HIS A 315 15.85 19.48 -13.95
CA HIS A 315 15.42 18.15 -13.53
C HIS A 315 15.27 17.23 -14.73
N VAL A 316 15.30 15.91 -14.49
CA VAL A 316 14.88 14.94 -15.50
C VAL A 316 13.39 15.17 -15.80
N ALA A 317 13.00 14.98 -17.06
CA ALA A 317 11.62 15.10 -17.48
C ALA A 317 10.73 14.08 -16.75
N SER A 318 9.64 14.52 -16.14
CA SER A 318 8.72 13.64 -15.41
C SER A 318 7.93 12.72 -16.36
N THR A 319 7.30 11.65 -15.85
CA THR A 319 6.33 10.86 -16.62
C THR A 319 5.23 11.74 -17.24
N VAL A 320 4.81 12.81 -16.55
CA VAL A 320 3.83 13.77 -17.07
C VAL A 320 4.39 14.56 -18.25
N ASP A 321 5.65 15.00 -18.20
CA ASP A 321 6.29 15.72 -19.33
C ASP A 321 6.48 14.80 -20.54
N CYS A 322 6.86 13.54 -20.31
CA CYS A 322 6.99 12.53 -21.36
C CYS A 322 5.64 12.24 -22.03
N TYR A 323 4.56 12.09 -21.24
CA TYR A 323 3.20 11.92 -21.75
C TYR A 323 2.75 13.14 -22.58
N MET A 324 2.91 14.35 -22.04
CA MET A 324 2.53 15.60 -22.73
C MET A 324 3.29 15.76 -24.06
N LYS A 325 4.59 15.41 -24.11
CA LYS A 325 5.41 15.50 -25.32
C LYS A 325 5.01 14.46 -26.37
N GLU A 326 4.75 13.21 -25.97
CA GLU A 326 4.43 12.13 -26.91
C GLU A 326 3.01 12.26 -27.49
N TYR A 327 2.03 12.68 -26.69
CA TYR A 327 0.62 12.75 -27.10
C TYR A 327 0.09 14.17 -27.37
N GLY A 328 0.89 15.21 -27.14
CA GLY A 328 0.50 16.62 -27.39
C GLY A 328 -0.61 17.13 -26.47
N THR A 329 -0.73 16.59 -25.25
CA THR A 329 -1.82 16.88 -24.31
C THR A 329 -1.50 18.01 -23.33
N SER A 330 -2.55 18.55 -22.68
CA SER A 330 -2.37 19.45 -21.53
C SER A 330 -1.93 18.67 -20.28
N LYS A 331 -1.40 19.39 -19.26
CA LYS A 331 -1.05 18.81 -17.95
C LYS A 331 -2.21 18.03 -17.36
N ASP A 332 -3.41 18.60 -17.34
CA ASP A 332 -4.57 17.99 -16.69
C ASP A 332 -5.01 16.70 -17.38
N VAL A 333 -5.02 16.68 -18.72
CA VAL A 333 -5.32 15.46 -19.52
C VAL A 333 -4.22 14.41 -19.34
N ALA A 334 -2.96 14.80 -19.28
CA ALA A 334 -1.86 13.87 -18.99
C ALA A 334 -2.01 13.27 -17.58
N CYS A 335 -2.28 14.08 -16.55
CA CYS A 335 -2.50 13.60 -15.19
C CYS A 335 -3.72 12.67 -15.10
N GLU A 336 -4.86 13.02 -15.70
CA GLU A 336 -6.06 12.17 -15.75
C GLU A 336 -5.74 10.80 -16.37
N LYS A 337 -5.06 10.79 -17.51
CA LYS A 337 -4.70 9.53 -18.19
C LYS A 337 -3.69 8.72 -17.40
N LEU A 338 -2.70 9.37 -16.78
CA LEU A 338 -1.71 8.73 -15.92
C LEU A 338 -2.33 8.11 -14.65
N LEU A 339 -3.32 8.76 -14.04
CA LEU A 339 -4.09 8.17 -12.94
C LEU A 339 -4.88 6.92 -13.38
N GLY A 340 -5.33 6.85 -14.63
CA GLY A 340 -5.90 5.62 -15.20
C GLY A 340 -4.91 4.44 -15.19
N PHE A 341 -3.61 4.66 -15.43
CA PHE A 341 -2.58 3.60 -15.29
C PHE A 341 -2.36 3.21 -13.82
N VAL A 342 -2.54 4.13 -12.86
CA VAL A 342 -2.48 3.85 -11.41
C VAL A 342 -3.64 2.96 -10.97
N GLU A 343 -4.86 3.23 -11.43
CA GLU A 343 -6.03 2.37 -11.19
C GLU A 343 -5.83 0.97 -11.78
N ASP A 344 -5.28 0.90 -13.00
CA ASP A 344 -4.97 -0.36 -13.68
C ASP A 344 -3.86 -1.16 -12.98
N ALA A 345 -2.87 -0.48 -12.39
CA ALA A 345 -1.82 -1.08 -11.58
C ALA A 345 -2.37 -1.66 -10.26
N TRP A 346 -3.27 -0.94 -9.58
CA TRP A 346 -3.98 -1.47 -8.39
C TRP A 346 -4.74 -2.76 -8.71
N LYS A 347 -5.41 -2.84 -9.86
CA LYS A 347 -6.10 -4.07 -10.30
C LYS A 347 -5.15 -5.23 -10.59
N ILE A 348 -3.91 -4.95 -11.03
CA ILE A 348 -2.85 -5.97 -11.18
C ILE A 348 -2.38 -6.46 -9.81
N ILE A 349 -2.13 -5.56 -8.86
CA ILE A 349 -1.76 -5.93 -7.48
C ILE A 349 -2.83 -6.83 -6.86
N ASN A 350 -4.11 -6.48 -7.01
CA ASN A 350 -5.23 -7.30 -6.54
C ASN A 350 -5.26 -8.69 -7.20
N GLU A 351 -5.02 -8.79 -8.51
CA GLU A 351 -5.00 -10.08 -9.22
C GLU A 351 -3.82 -10.95 -8.74
N GLU A 352 -2.62 -10.39 -8.69
CA GLU A 352 -1.42 -11.09 -8.22
C GLU A 352 -1.55 -11.52 -6.74
N LEU A 353 -2.20 -10.72 -5.87
CA LEU A 353 -2.50 -11.11 -4.49
C LEU A 353 -3.44 -12.32 -4.36
N LEU A 354 -4.24 -12.62 -5.39
CA LEU A 354 -5.15 -13.77 -5.45
C LEU A 354 -4.55 -14.98 -6.17
N THR A 355 -3.47 -14.80 -6.95
CA THR A 355 -2.90 -15.85 -7.82
C THR A 355 -1.44 -16.22 -7.52
N ALA A 356 -0.69 -15.38 -6.82
CA ALA A 356 0.69 -15.65 -6.46
C ALA A 356 0.79 -16.88 -5.55
N THR A 357 1.56 -17.87 -6.00
CA THR A 357 1.78 -19.15 -5.34
C THR A 357 3.27 -19.48 -5.39
N GLY A 358 3.77 -20.23 -4.39
CA GLY A 358 5.18 -20.64 -4.31
C GLY A 358 6.06 -19.75 -3.41
N LEU A 359 5.50 -18.70 -2.80
CA LEU A 359 6.16 -17.92 -1.74
C LEU A 359 5.26 -17.81 -0.51
N SER A 360 5.84 -17.42 0.62
CA SER A 360 5.09 -17.12 1.83
C SER A 360 4.20 -15.88 1.61
N ARG A 361 3.10 -15.79 2.37
CA ARG A 361 2.14 -14.69 2.21
C ARG A 361 2.76 -13.35 2.56
N GLU A 362 3.62 -13.35 3.58
CA GLU A 362 4.37 -12.22 4.10
C GLU A 362 5.22 -11.56 3.00
N VAL A 363 5.94 -12.36 2.19
CA VAL A 363 6.76 -11.86 1.08
C VAL A 363 5.92 -11.11 0.04
N ILE A 364 4.75 -11.65 -0.31
CA ILE A 364 3.84 -11.02 -1.28
C ILE A 364 3.21 -9.75 -0.68
N GLU A 365 2.79 -9.80 0.58
CA GLU A 365 2.16 -8.69 1.29
C GLU A 365 3.08 -7.48 1.52
N ILE A 366 4.40 -7.66 1.60
CA ILE A 366 5.37 -6.53 1.61
C ILE A 366 5.17 -5.62 0.38
N SER A 367 4.91 -6.23 -0.80
CA SER A 367 4.68 -5.51 -2.05
C SER A 367 3.38 -4.68 -2.01
N PHE A 368 2.35 -5.23 -1.39
CA PHE A 368 1.07 -4.56 -1.19
C PHE A 368 1.19 -3.39 -0.21
N HIS A 369 1.75 -3.64 0.99
CA HIS A 369 1.88 -2.62 2.04
C HIS A 369 2.76 -1.41 1.62
N SER A 370 3.76 -1.62 0.75
CA SER A 370 4.63 -0.57 0.22
C SER A 370 3.96 0.30 -0.85
N ALA A 371 3.18 -0.29 -1.78
CA ALA A 371 2.34 0.48 -2.71
C ALA A 371 1.32 1.36 -1.96
N GLN A 372 0.75 0.84 -0.87
CA GLN A 372 -0.19 1.61 -0.06
C GLN A 372 0.50 2.75 0.70
N THR A 373 1.64 2.47 1.32
CA THR A 373 2.44 3.49 2.01
C THR A 373 2.82 4.62 1.05
N THR A 374 3.14 4.27 -0.20
CA THR A 374 3.40 5.21 -1.29
C THR A 374 2.19 6.09 -1.61
N GLU A 375 1.00 5.50 -1.76
CA GLU A 375 -0.21 6.27 -2.06
C GLU A 375 -0.46 7.33 -0.97
N PHE A 376 -0.25 6.99 0.31
CA PHE A 376 -0.28 7.99 1.38
C PHE A 376 0.80 9.07 1.23
N VAL A 377 2.04 8.69 0.94
CA VAL A 377 3.20 9.60 0.85
C VAL A 377 3.01 10.67 -0.24
N TYR A 378 2.43 10.31 -1.39
CA TYR A 378 2.31 11.20 -2.56
C TYR A 378 0.89 11.69 -2.84
N LYS A 379 -0.06 11.43 -1.94
CA LYS A 379 -1.50 11.64 -2.13
C LYS A 379 -1.93 13.06 -2.49
N HIS A 380 -1.26 14.04 -1.87
CA HIS A 380 -1.66 15.46 -1.86
C HIS A 380 -0.47 16.40 -2.01
N VAL A 381 0.68 15.98 -1.47
CA VAL A 381 2.00 16.63 -1.53
C VAL A 381 3.03 15.51 -1.55
N ASP A 382 4.28 15.80 -1.90
CA ASP A 382 5.40 14.87 -1.69
C ASP A 382 5.78 14.94 -0.20
N ALA A 383 5.08 14.14 0.61
CA ALA A 383 5.25 14.14 2.06
C ALA A 383 6.56 13.46 2.51
N PHE A 384 7.32 12.85 1.60
CA PHE A 384 8.67 12.33 1.85
C PHE A 384 9.70 13.47 1.83
N THR A 385 9.64 14.31 0.79
CA THR A 385 10.54 15.47 0.62
C THR A 385 10.10 16.68 1.45
N GLU A 386 8.79 16.86 1.66
CA GLU A 386 8.20 17.97 2.41
C GLU A 386 7.49 17.47 3.68
N PRO A 387 8.19 16.82 4.62
CA PRO A 387 7.57 16.06 5.70
C PRO A 387 6.83 16.93 6.72
N ASN A 388 7.07 18.25 6.76
CA ASN A 388 6.38 19.19 7.67
C ASN A 388 4.86 19.32 7.42
N THR A 389 4.32 18.57 6.45
CA THR A 389 2.89 18.44 6.13
C THR A 389 2.30 17.19 6.80
N SER A 390 1.62 16.31 6.05
CA SER A 390 0.94 15.12 6.57
C SER A 390 1.88 14.11 7.23
N MET A 391 3.12 13.96 6.73
CA MET A 391 4.07 12.97 7.25
C MET A 391 4.48 13.26 8.69
N LYS A 392 4.73 14.54 9.05
CA LYS A 392 5.07 14.94 10.42
C LYS A 392 3.91 14.70 11.37
N GLU A 393 2.70 15.14 11.02
CA GLU A 393 1.51 14.83 11.80
C GLU A 393 1.38 13.32 12.00
N SER A 394 1.52 12.55 10.93
CA SER A 394 1.55 11.08 10.94
C SER A 394 2.63 10.50 11.85
N ILE A 395 3.86 11.02 11.88
CA ILE A 395 4.93 10.56 12.77
C ILE A 395 4.61 10.90 14.24
N PHE A 396 4.07 12.08 14.52
CA PHE A 396 3.61 12.42 15.88
C PHE A 396 2.43 11.54 16.31
N PHE A 397 1.52 11.22 15.39
CA PHE A 397 0.41 10.30 15.57
C PHE A 397 0.80 8.80 15.56
N LEU A 398 1.94 8.40 15.01
CA LEU A 398 2.37 7.00 15.00
C LEU A 398 3.36 6.66 16.10
N LEU A 399 4.31 7.56 16.34
CA LEU A 399 5.53 7.24 17.08
C LEU A 399 5.72 8.10 18.33
N VAL A 400 5.19 9.33 18.40
CA VAL A 400 5.53 10.25 19.52
C VAL A 400 4.48 10.28 20.62
N HIS A 401 3.20 10.38 20.24
CA HIS A 401 2.12 10.43 21.23
C HIS A 401 1.52 9.03 21.38
N PRO A 402 1.41 8.46 22.59
CA PRO A 402 0.54 7.30 22.80
C PRO A 402 -0.93 7.72 22.60
N ILE A 403 -1.82 6.75 22.44
CA ILE A 403 -3.25 7.01 22.57
C ILE A 403 -3.58 7.08 24.07
N PRO A 404 -4.22 8.16 24.59
CA PRO A 404 -4.63 8.23 25.98
C PRO A 404 -5.56 7.07 26.33
N ILE A 405 -5.29 6.41 27.46
CA ILE A 405 -6.11 5.30 27.99
C ILE A 405 -7.44 5.87 28.47
#